data_AF-A0A7J7EVB6-F1
#
_entry.id   AF-A0A7J7EVB6-F1
#
_cell.length_a   1.000
_cell.length_b   1.000
_cell.length_c   1.000
_cell.angle_alpha   90.00
_cell.angle_beta   90.00
_cell.angle_gamma   90.00
#
_symmetry.space_group_name_H-M   'P 1'
#
loop_
_entity.id
_entity.type
_entity.pdbx_description
1 polymer ?
#
loop_
_entity_poly.entity_id
_entity_poly.type
_entity_poly.pdbx_seq_one_letter_code
_entity_poly.pdbx_strand_id
1 'polypeptide(L)' 'MHSVGVGLFDMGSEYYCFSSDITCSFPANGKFTADQKAIYEAVLRSCRAVMSAMKPEPVGAELRCL' A
#
# COMPACT_ATOMS: atom_id res chain seq x y z
N MET A 1 -19.84 15.77 -10.66
CA MET A 1 -18.80 14.75 -10.38
C MET A 1 -18.47 14.80 -8.90
N HIS A 2 -19.18 14.06 -8.05
CA HIS A 2 -18.88 13.93 -6.62
C HIS A 2 -18.78 12.44 -6.31
N SER A 3 -17.66 11.81 -6.72
CA SER A 3 -17.39 10.43 -6.31
C SER A 3 -16.80 10.46 -4.91
N VAL A 4 -17.47 9.80 -3.97
CA VAL A 4 -17.09 9.72 -2.54
C VAL A 4 -16.30 8.44 -2.21
N GLY A 5 -15.75 7.75 -3.22
CA GLY A 5 -14.99 6.51 -3.06
C GLY A 5 -13.47 6.69 -2.87
N VAL A 6 -12.79 5.58 -2.64
CA VAL A 6 -11.32 5.48 -2.67
C VAL A 6 -10.90 4.98 -4.05
N GLY A 7 -10.00 5.72 -4.70
CA GLY A 7 -9.30 5.25 -5.90
C GLY A 7 -8.10 4.40 -5.51
N LEU A 8 -7.91 3.28 -6.21
CA LEU A 8 -6.75 2.40 -6.08
C LEU A 8 -6.09 2.31 -7.46
N PHE A 9 -4.86 2.81 -7.55
CA PHE A 9 -4.04 2.75 -8.74
C PHE A 9 -2.94 1.73 -8.52
N ASP A 10 -3.01 0.63 -9.27
CA ASP A 10 -1.99 -0.41 -9.29
C ASP A 10 -1.27 -0.34 -10.62
N MET A 11 -0.03 0.14 -10.61
CA MET A 11 0.70 0.48 -11.83
C MET A 11 2.16 0.08 -11.70
N GLY A 12 2.67 -0.50 -12.77
CA GLY A 12 4.07 -0.85 -12.90
C GLY A 12 4.69 -0.27 -14.18
N SER A 13 6.00 -0.13 -14.18
CA SER A 13 6.78 0.22 -15.36
C SER A 13 8.02 -0.65 -15.46
N GLU A 14 8.47 -0.90 -16.69
CA GLU A 14 9.68 -1.66 -16.96
C GLU A 14 10.70 -0.78 -17.70
N TYR A 15 11.95 -0.85 -17.27
CA TYR A 15 13.08 -0.16 -17.91
C TYR A 15 14.31 -1.05 -17.91
N TYR A 16 14.88 -1.33 -19.09
CA TYR A 16 16.05 -2.21 -19.26
C TYR A 16 15.92 -3.55 -18.52
N CYS A 17 14.76 -4.20 -18.66
CA CYS A 17 14.44 -5.47 -17.99
C CYS A 17 14.37 -5.39 -16.45
N PHE A 18 14.38 -4.19 -15.86
CA PHE A 18 14.05 -3.97 -14.45
C PHE A 18 12.60 -3.50 -14.34
N SER A 19 11.82 -4.19 -13.52
CA SER A 19 10.41 -3.87 -13.30
C SER A 19 10.20 -3.10 -11.99
N SER A 20 9.17 -2.27 -11.98
CA SER A 20 8.65 -1.57 -10.82
C SER A 20 7.16 -1.91 -10.68
N ASP A 21 6.68 -2.01 -9.45
CA ASP A 21 5.30 -2.34 -9.14
C ASP A 21 4.86 -1.51 -7.93
N ILE A 22 3.90 -0.60 -8.14
CA ILE A 22 3.50 0.41 -7.16
C ILE A 22 1.98 0.52 -7.12
N THR A 23 1.43 0.30 -5.93
CA THR A 23 0.01 0.53 -5.64
C THR A 23 -0.19 1.78 -4.77
N CYS A 24 -1.03 2.71 -5.23
CA CYS A 24 -1.40 3.94 -4.52
C CYS A 24 -2.91 3.98 -4.24
N SER A 25 -3.30 4.32 -3.01
CA SER A 25 -4.70 4.50 -2.62
C SER A 25 -4.98 5.94 -2.15
N PHE A 26 -6.04 6.56 -2.65
CA PHE A 26 -6.35 7.97 -2.37
C PHE A 26 -7.87 8.27 -2.45
N PRO A 27 -8.38 9.31 -1.78
CA PRO A 27 -9.79 9.67 -1.87
C PRO A 27 -10.09 10.32 -3.22
N ALA A 28 -11.10 9.84 -3.93
CA ALA A 28 -11.42 10.32 -5.28
C ALA A 28 -11.81 11.81 -5.32
N ASN A 29 -12.27 12.37 -4.21
CA ASN A 29 -12.61 13.78 -4.02
C ASN A 29 -11.50 14.59 -3.32
N GLY A 30 -10.33 14.01 -3.07
CA GLY A 30 -9.20 14.65 -2.41
C GLY A 30 -9.28 14.73 -0.87
N LYS A 31 -10.36 14.25 -0.23
CA LYS A 31 -10.50 14.22 1.23
C LYS A 31 -11.01 12.88 1.74
N PHE A 32 -10.25 12.24 2.62
CA PHE A 32 -10.71 11.04 3.29
C PHE A 32 -11.86 11.35 4.26
N THR A 33 -12.87 10.49 4.26
CA THR A 33 -13.83 10.37 5.38
C THR A 33 -13.16 9.68 6.57
N ALA A 34 -13.80 9.73 7.75
CA ALA A 34 -13.29 9.07 8.94
C ALA A 34 -13.07 7.56 8.74
N ASP A 35 -14.04 6.88 8.12
CA ASP A 35 -13.99 5.44 7.88
C ASP A 35 -12.90 5.06 6.87
N GLN A 36 -12.79 5.81 5.77
CA GLN A 36 -11.74 5.59 4.77
C GLN A 36 -10.35 5.82 5.36
N LYS A 37 -10.20 6.86 6.19
CA LYS A 37 -8.95 7.16 6.88
C LYS A 37 -8.58 6.05 7.84
N ALA A 38 -9.54 5.52 8.61
CA ALA A 38 -9.30 4.43 9.56
C ALA A 38 -8.73 3.19 8.86
N ILE A 39 -9.31 2.81 7.71
CA ILE A 39 -8.84 1.67 6.90
C ILE A 39 -7.47 1.97 6.29
N TYR A 40 -7.30 3.14 5.66
CA TYR A 40 -6.02 3.54 5.06
C TYR A 40 -4.87 3.53 6.07
N GLU A 41 -5.10 4.08 7.27
CA GLU A 41 -4.10 4.10 8.33
C GLU A 41 -3.82 2.72 8.91
N ALA A 42 -4.81 1.81 8.95
CA ALA A 42 -4.57 0.42 9.34
C ALA A 42 -3.60 -0.27 8.38
N VAL A 43 -3.85 -0.18 7.07
CA VAL A 43 -2.97 -0.75 6.03
C VAL A 43 -1.59 -0.08 6.06
N LEU A 44 -1.54 1.24 6.19
CA LEU A 44 -0.28 1.99 6.25
C LEU A 44 0.58 1.56 7.45
N ARG A 45 -0.03 1.28 8.61
CA ARG A 45 0.68 0.77 9.78
C ARG A 45 1.27 -0.61 9.50
N SER A 46 0.51 -1.54 8.92
CA SER A 46 1.02 -2.86 8.54
C SER A 46 2.15 -2.77 7.53
N CYS A 47 2.02 -1.95 6.48
CA CYS A 47 3.11 -1.73 5.52
C CYS A 47 4.41 -1.25 6.19
N ARG A 48 4.31 -0.30 7.13
CA ARG A 48 5.47 0.19 7.90
C ARG A 48 6.04 -0.85 8.85
N ALA A 49 5.19 -1.63 9.51
CA ALA A 49 5.61 -2.71 10.40
C ALA A 49 6.40 -3.77 9.64
N VAL A 50 5.88 -4.23 8.50
CA VAL A 50 6.57 -5.16 7.60
C VAL A 50 7.90 -4.58 7.14
N MET A 51 7.92 -3.34 6.61
CA MET A 51 9.17 -2.70 6.17
C MET A 51 10.22 -2.61 7.29
N SER A 52 9.80 -2.32 8.53
CA SER A 52 10.70 -2.26 9.69
C SER A 52 11.21 -3.63 10.14
N ALA A 53 10.46 -4.70 9.86
CA ALA A 53 10.83 -6.07 10.20
C ALA A 53 11.70 -6.74 9.14
N MET A 54 11.80 -6.16 7.93
CA MET A 54 12.63 -6.71 6.85
C MET A 54 14.11 -6.72 7.26
N LYS A 55 14.68 -7.92 7.33
CA LYS A 55 16.10 -8.19 7.54
C LYS A 55 16.46 -9.51 6.86
N PRO A 56 17.75 -9.77 6.59
CA PRO A 56 18.18 -11.08 6.09
C PRO A 56 17.81 -12.18 7.09
N GLU A 57 16.99 -13.13 6.64
CA GLU A 57 16.59 -14.32 7.39
C GLU A 57 16.68 -15.54 6.46
N PRO A 58 16.83 -16.76 7.00
CA PRO A 58 16.74 -17.99 6.23
C PRO A 58 15.39 -18.07 5.48
N VAL A 59 15.40 -18.67 4.29
CA VAL A 59 14.20 -18.90 3.48
C VAL A 59 13.13 -19.61 4.32
N GLY A 60 12.01 -18.92 4.56
CA GLY A 60 10.90 -19.42 5.38
C GLY A 60 10.45 -18.50 6.53
N ALA A 61 11.19 -17.43 6.82
CA ALA A 61 10.70 -16.40 7.75
C ALA A 61 9.50 -15.66 7.14
N GLU A 62 8.33 -15.79 7.76
CA GLU A 62 7.05 -15.30 7.21
C GLU A 62 6.72 -13.90 7.74
N LEU A 63 6.57 -12.93 6.83
CA LEU A 63 6.14 -11.54 7.12
C LEU A 63 4.63 -11.32 6.90
N ARG A 64 3.84 -12.40 6.81
CA ARG A 64 2.47 -12.35 6.26
C ARG A 64 1.43 -11.68 7.17
N CYS A 65 1.72 -11.37 8.44
CA CYS A 65 0.76 -10.76 9.37
C CYS A 65 1.39 -9.93 10.52
N LEU A 66 2.45 -9.17 10.24
CA LEU A 66 2.76 -8.00 11.08
C LEU A 66 1.89 -6.79 10.68
#